data_AF-A0A537PAU9-F1
#
_entry.id   AF-A0A537PAU9-F1
#
_cell.length_a   1.000
_cell.length_b   1.000
_cell.length_c   1.000
_cell.angle_alpha   90.00
_cell.angle_beta   90.00
_cell.angle_gamma   90.00
#
_symmetry.space_group_name_H-M   'P 1'
#
loop_
_entity.id
_entity.type
_entity.pdbx_description
1 polymer ?
#
loop_
_entity_poly.entity_id
_entity_poly.type
_entity_poly.pdbx_seq_one_letter_code
_entity_poly.pdbx_strand_id
1 'polypeptide(L)'
;MADLLWPYQGSEQARHSLRNCLLELRKALKPEAAQYLVCDFAHCRLRDVAVDLDRFERLARGPQRREQQAAADLYRGEFLADFHIDSEPFQEWLAAERDRALGLVCDVLQRLTAAAEPSESEAAIQSGRRLVALDPLSEYGQRAL
;
A
#
# COMPACT_ATOMS: atom_id res chain seq x y z
N MET A 1 -19.17 1.29 -2.22
CA MET A 1 -18.28 2.11 -1.35
C MET A 1 -18.80 2.15 0.08
N ALA A 2 -20.04 2.58 0.33
CA ALA A 2 -20.56 2.65 1.71
C ALA A 2 -20.64 1.26 2.39
N ASP A 3 -21.05 0.24 1.64
CA ASP A 3 -21.20 -1.12 2.18
C ASP A 3 -19.86 -1.79 2.54
N LEU A 4 -18.75 -1.31 1.97
CA LEU A 4 -17.40 -1.76 2.35
C LEU A 4 -17.04 -1.30 3.76
N LEU A 5 -17.50 -0.11 4.17
CA LEU A 5 -17.12 0.51 5.45
C LEU A 5 -18.19 0.34 6.54
N TRP A 6 -19.46 0.20 6.16
CA TRP A 6 -20.61 0.06 7.08
C TRP A 6 -21.53 -1.09 6.65
N PRO A 7 -21.06 -2.35 6.68
CA PRO A 7 -21.78 -3.49 6.13
C PRO A 7 -23.07 -3.83 6.90
N TYR A 8 -23.15 -3.47 8.18
CA TYR A 8 -24.28 -3.78 9.06
C TYR A 8 -25.34 -2.67 9.12
N GLN A 9 -25.17 -1.60 8.34
CA GLN A 9 -26.13 -0.50 8.26
C GLN A 9 -27.05 -0.65 7.05
N GLY A 10 -28.30 -0.18 7.17
CA GLY A 10 -29.15 0.00 6.00
C GLY A 10 -28.48 0.93 4.97
N SER A 11 -28.72 0.71 3.67
CA SER A 11 -28.01 1.42 2.59
C SER A 11 -28.08 2.95 2.69
N GLU A 12 -29.21 3.50 3.16
CA GLU A 12 -29.36 4.94 3.40
C GLU A 12 -28.54 5.43 4.61
N GLN A 13 -28.49 4.66 5.70
CA GLN A 13 -27.64 4.97 6.86
C GLN A 13 -26.15 4.91 6.49
N ALA A 14 -25.73 3.89 5.74
CA ALA A 14 -24.35 3.76 5.28
C ALA A 14 -23.94 4.95 4.39
N ARG A 15 -24.84 5.40 3.49
CA ARG A 15 -24.63 6.62 2.66
C ARG A 15 -24.59 7.89 3.50
N HIS A 16 -25.41 8.00 4.54
CA HIS A 16 -25.38 9.13 5.46
C HIS A 16 -24.05 9.20 6.20
N SER A 17 -23.56 8.07 6.73
CA SER A 17 -22.24 7.96 7.36
C SER A 17 -21.12 8.39 6.39
N LEU A 18 -21.16 7.93 5.14
CA LEU A 18 -20.20 8.35 4.10
C LEU A 18 -20.21 9.87 3.88
N ARG A 19 -21.40 10.48 3.76
CA ARG A 19 -21.53 11.93 3.57
C ARG A 19 -20.94 12.71 4.75
N ASN A 20 -21.17 12.25 5.97
CA ASN A 20 -20.62 12.90 7.17
C ASN A 20 -19.09 12.77 7.21
N CYS A 21 -18.53 11.59 6.93
CA CYS A 21 -17.07 11.41 6.84
C CYS A 21 -16.44 12.30 5.76
N LEU A 22 -17.06 12.40 4.58
CA LEU A 22 -16.58 13.28 3.51
C LEU A 22 -16.65 14.77 3.90
N LEU A 23 -17.67 15.17 4.66
CA LEU A 23 -17.79 16.52 5.18
C LEU A 23 -16.65 16.84 6.17
N GLU A 24 -16.39 15.94 7.12
CA GLU A 24 -15.28 16.09 8.08
C GLU A 24 -13.92 16.10 7.38
N LEU A 25 -13.71 15.25 6.38
CA LEU A 25 -12.50 15.24 5.57
C LEU A 25 -12.30 16.58 4.84
N ARG A 26 -13.36 17.15 4.25
CA ARG A 26 -13.29 18.47 3.62
C ARG A 26 -12.93 19.59 4.60
N LYS A 27 -13.46 19.54 5.83
CA LYS A 27 -13.11 20.52 6.88
C LYS A 27 -11.64 20.40 7.27
N ALA A 28 -11.14 19.19 7.45
CA ALA A 28 -9.74 18.93 7.80
C ALA A 28 -8.77 19.39 6.70
N LEU A 29 -9.15 19.21 5.43
CA LEU A 29 -8.36 19.58 4.26
C LEU A 29 -8.47 21.06 3.86
N LYS A 30 -9.26 21.89 4.57
CA LYS A 30 -9.37 23.35 4.38
C LYS A 30 -9.88 23.73 2.96
N PRO A 31 -9.93 25.02 2.53
CA PRO A 31 -10.50 25.41 1.24
C PRO A 31 -9.88 24.70 0.02
N GLU A 32 -8.65 24.22 0.15
CA GLU A 32 -7.92 23.46 -0.85
C GLU A 32 -8.49 22.04 -1.04
N ALA A 33 -9.35 21.55 -0.13
CA ALA A 33 -9.99 20.24 -0.22
C ALA A 33 -10.69 20.01 -1.56
N ALA A 34 -11.34 21.03 -2.13
CA ALA A 34 -12.03 20.90 -3.43
C ALA A 34 -11.07 20.65 -4.60
N GLN A 35 -9.78 20.96 -4.44
CA GLN A 35 -8.75 20.67 -5.42
C GLN A 35 -8.37 19.19 -5.42
N TYR A 36 -8.33 18.58 -4.22
CA TYR A 36 -7.83 17.22 -4.00
C TYR A 36 -8.92 16.16 -3.86
N LEU A 37 -10.11 16.50 -3.36
CA LEU A 37 -11.21 15.57 -3.11
C LEU A 37 -12.41 15.91 -4.01
N VAL A 38 -12.56 15.13 -5.08
CA VAL A 38 -13.64 15.30 -6.06
C VAL A 38 -14.68 14.22 -5.83
N CYS A 39 -15.89 14.61 -5.44
CA CYS A 39 -17.01 13.67 -5.33
C CYS A 39 -18.21 14.14 -6.16
N ASP A 40 -18.91 13.20 -6.78
CA ASP A 40 -20.22 13.37 -7.41
C ASP A 40 -21.26 12.44 -6.77
N PHE A 41 -22.41 12.24 -7.42
CA PHE A 41 -23.48 11.40 -6.89
C PHE A 41 -23.11 9.90 -6.81
N ALA A 42 -22.20 9.44 -7.65
CA ALA A 42 -21.83 8.03 -7.79
C ALA A 42 -20.40 7.71 -7.33
N HIS A 43 -19.49 8.69 -7.36
CA HIS A 43 -18.07 8.47 -7.11
C HIS A 43 -17.49 9.48 -6.14
N CYS A 44 -16.46 9.07 -5.41
CA CYS A 44 -15.53 10.00 -4.80
C CYS A 44 -14.10 9.55 -5.06
N ARG A 45 -13.24 10.50 -5.44
CA ARG A 45 -11.84 10.27 -5.80
C ARG A 45 -10.93 11.34 -5.25
N LEU A 46 -9.69 10.95 -4.99
CA LEU A 46 -8.61 11.89 -4.79
C LEU A 46 -8.00 12.28 -6.13
N ARG A 47 -7.58 13.53 -6.29
CA ARG A 47 -6.91 14.07 -7.47
C ARG A 47 -5.68 14.86 -7.03
N ASP A 48 -4.61 14.80 -7.81
CA ASP A 48 -3.38 15.58 -7.57
C ASP A 48 -2.76 15.33 -6.18
N VAL A 49 -2.96 14.12 -5.63
CA VAL A 49 -2.37 13.67 -4.36
C VAL A 49 -1.21 12.72 -4.63
N ALA A 50 -0.16 12.84 -3.84
CA ALA A 50 0.91 11.85 -3.83
C ALA A 50 0.56 10.73 -2.85
N VAL A 51 0.35 9.52 -3.37
CA VAL A 51 0.16 8.31 -2.57
C VAL A 51 1.45 7.50 -2.62
N ASP A 52 1.95 7.10 -1.46
CA ASP A 52 3.16 6.30 -1.36
C ASP A 52 3.00 4.91 -1.98
N LEU A 53 1.83 4.28 -1.82
CA LEU A 53 1.47 3.02 -2.47
C LEU A 53 1.55 3.12 -4.01
N ASP A 54 0.93 4.14 -4.62
CA ASP A 54 0.99 4.36 -6.08
C ASP A 54 2.44 4.51 -6.56
N ARG A 55 3.24 5.25 -5.79
CA ARG A 55 4.65 5.47 -6.09
C ARG A 55 5.46 4.18 -5.95
N PHE A 56 5.21 3.41 -4.89
CA PHE A 56 5.82 2.11 -4.62
C PHE A 56 5.54 1.15 -5.78
N GLU A 57 4.27 0.98 -6.17
CA GLU A 57 3.89 0.06 -7.23
C GLU A 57 4.52 0.41 -8.58
N ARG A 58 4.53 1.70 -8.92
CA ARG A 58 5.14 2.17 -10.16
C ARG A 58 6.64 1.87 -10.18
N LEU A 59 7.34 2.16 -9.08
CA LEU A 59 8.79 1.91 -8.97
C LEU A 59 9.11 0.42 -8.90
N ALA A 60 8.26 -0.38 -8.27
CA ALA A 60 8.40 -1.84 -8.18
C ALA A 60 8.29 -2.51 -9.56
N ARG A 61 7.59 -1.89 -10.52
CA ARG A 61 7.54 -2.34 -11.93
C ARG A 61 8.69 -1.78 -12.78
N GLY A 62 9.47 -0.87 -12.24
CA GLY A 62 10.60 -0.24 -12.90
C GLY A 62 11.71 -1.25 -13.21
N PRO A 63 12.30 -1.21 -14.41
CA PRO A 63 13.40 -2.11 -14.77
C PRO A 63 14.74 -1.67 -14.14
N GLN A 64 14.85 -0.42 -13.68
CA GLN A 64 16.12 0.10 -13.19
C GLN A 64 16.32 -0.28 -11.72
N ARG A 65 17.55 -0.67 -11.39
CA ARG A 65 17.93 -0.99 -10.01
C ARG A 65 17.64 0.16 -9.04
N ARG A 66 17.86 1.41 -9.45
CA ARG A 66 17.56 2.59 -8.63
C ARG A 66 16.06 2.71 -8.32
N GLU A 67 15.19 2.35 -9.26
CA GLU A 67 13.74 2.34 -9.04
C GLU A 67 13.35 1.23 -8.07
N GLN A 68 13.92 0.04 -8.24
CA GLN A 68 13.72 -1.09 -7.34
C GLN A 68 14.17 -0.76 -5.91
N GLN A 69 15.32 -0.12 -5.73
CA GLN A 69 15.78 0.33 -4.41
C GLN A 69 14.80 1.35 -3.80
N ALA A 70 14.38 2.34 -4.59
CA ALA A 70 13.42 3.34 -4.13
C ALA A 70 12.04 2.72 -3.79
N ALA A 71 11.62 1.66 -4.49
CA ALA A 71 10.43 0.90 -4.13
C ALA A 71 10.62 0.17 -2.79
N ALA A 72 11.74 -0.55 -2.62
CA ALA A 72 12.05 -1.22 -1.37
C ALA A 72 12.08 -0.23 -0.19
N ASP A 73 12.62 0.96 -0.37
CA ASP A 73 12.71 1.98 0.70
C ASP A 73 11.34 2.56 1.10
N LEU A 74 10.36 2.59 0.17
CA LEU A 74 9.01 3.07 0.44
C LEU A 74 8.19 2.10 1.31
N TYR A 75 8.43 0.80 1.18
CA TYR A 75 7.70 -0.24 1.93
C TYR A 75 8.22 -0.34 3.37
N ARG A 76 7.74 0.50 4.29
CA ARG A 76 8.31 0.60 5.66
C ARG A 76 7.63 -0.30 6.70
N GLY A 77 6.61 -1.03 6.30
CA GLY A 77 5.82 -1.89 7.17
C GLY A 77 4.57 -2.37 6.44
N GLU A 78 3.72 -3.10 7.16
CA GLU A 78 2.47 -3.63 6.62
C GLU A 78 1.55 -2.49 6.15
N PHE A 79 0.90 -2.68 5.00
CA PHE A 79 -0.05 -1.72 4.46
C PHE A 79 -1.18 -1.47 5.47
N LEU A 80 -1.39 -0.19 5.83
CA LEU A 80 -2.41 0.23 6.79
C LEU A 80 -2.32 -0.54 8.14
N ALA A 81 -1.11 -0.80 8.65
CA ALA A 81 -0.88 -1.55 9.90
C ALA A 81 -1.73 -1.03 11.09
N ASP A 82 -1.81 0.28 11.26
CA ASP A 82 -2.48 0.94 12.39
C ASP A 82 -3.92 1.40 12.07
N PHE A 83 -4.49 0.96 10.95
CA PHE A 83 -5.83 1.38 10.52
C PHE A 83 -6.80 0.21 10.56
N HIS A 84 -7.84 0.34 11.38
CA HIS A 84 -8.83 -0.70 11.58
C HIS A 84 -10.25 -0.15 11.46
N ILE A 85 -11.09 -0.87 10.72
CA ILE A 85 -12.53 -0.64 10.62
C ILE A 85 -13.22 -1.97 10.93
N ASP A 86 -14.18 -1.95 11.83
CA ASP A 86 -15.01 -3.11 12.18
C ASP A 86 -16.03 -3.39 11.05
N SER A 87 -15.50 -3.92 9.95
CA SER A 87 -16.25 -4.28 8.74
C SER A 87 -15.56 -5.48 8.08
N GLU A 88 -16.22 -6.62 8.08
CA GLU A 88 -15.71 -7.85 7.45
C GLU A 88 -15.31 -7.63 5.97
N PRO A 89 -16.13 -7.01 5.10
CA PRO A 89 -15.72 -6.69 3.73
C PRO A 89 -14.47 -5.81 3.64
N PHE A 90 -14.29 -4.86 4.58
CA PHE A 90 -13.09 -4.03 4.61
C PHE A 90 -11.86 -4.85 5.03
N GLN A 91 -12.01 -5.73 6.03
CA GLN A 91 -10.92 -6.58 6.49
C GLN A 91 -10.49 -7.58 5.41
N GLU A 92 -11.43 -8.17 4.66
CA GLU A 92 -11.13 -9.03 3.51
C GLU A 92 -10.36 -8.27 2.41
N TRP A 93 -10.83 -7.08 2.05
CA TRP A 93 -10.13 -6.22 1.10
C TRP A 93 -8.73 -5.85 1.60
N LEU A 94 -8.60 -5.47 2.88
CA LEU A 94 -7.32 -5.09 3.48
C LEU A 94 -6.33 -6.25 3.47
N ALA A 95 -6.77 -7.47 3.77
CA ALA A 95 -5.93 -8.67 3.70
C ALA A 95 -5.41 -8.91 2.28
N ALA A 96 -6.28 -8.83 1.27
CA ALA A 96 -5.89 -8.98 -0.13
C ALA A 96 -4.88 -7.91 -0.58
N GLU A 97 -5.06 -6.65 -0.17
CA GLU A 97 -4.11 -5.57 -0.48
C GLU A 97 -2.76 -5.74 0.23
N ARG A 98 -2.77 -6.23 1.48
CA ARG A 98 -1.54 -6.55 2.22
C ARG A 98 -0.75 -7.66 1.55
N ASP A 99 -1.42 -8.75 1.16
CA ASP A 99 -0.79 -9.86 0.43
C ASP A 99 -0.20 -9.39 -0.90
N ARG A 100 -0.96 -8.57 -1.64
CA ARG A 100 -0.51 -8.00 -2.92
C ARG A 100 0.72 -7.10 -2.74
N ALA A 101 0.72 -6.22 -1.75
CA ALA A 101 1.82 -5.31 -1.48
C ALA A 101 3.06 -6.07 -0.96
N LEU A 102 2.85 -7.09 -0.13
CA LEU A 102 3.91 -7.99 0.36
C LEU A 102 4.58 -8.74 -0.80
N GLY A 103 3.79 -9.35 -1.69
CA GLY A 103 4.33 -10.02 -2.87
C GLY A 103 5.20 -9.09 -3.73
N LEU A 104 4.72 -7.86 -3.98
CA LEU A 104 5.48 -6.88 -4.75
C LEU A 104 6.83 -6.49 -4.11
N VAL A 105 6.88 -6.29 -2.79
CA VAL A 105 8.14 -5.95 -2.13
C VAL A 105 9.09 -7.16 -2.09
N CYS A 106 8.56 -8.37 -1.89
CA CYS A 106 9.35 -9.59 -1.96
C CYS A 106 9.99 -9.76 -3.34
N ASP A 107 9.23 -9.59 -4.42
CA ASP A 107 9.74 -9.64 -5.79
C ASP A 107 10.84 -8.59 -6.05
N VAL A 108 10.66 -7.37 -5.53
CA VAL A 108 11.65 -6.30 -5.63
C VAL A 108 12.95 -6.70 -4.90
N LEU A 109 12.86 -7.18 -3.66
CA LEU A 109 14.02 -7.59 -2.86
C LEU A 109 14.75 -8.78 -3.49
N GLN A 110 14.02 -9.74 -4.04
CA GLN A 110 14.60 -10.85 -4.80
C GLN A 110 15.40 -10.35 -6.00
N ARG A 111 14.84 -9.45 -6.82
CA ARG A 111 15.55 -8.88 -7.98
C ARG A 111 16.77 -8.06 -7.57
N LEU A 112 16.69 -7.27 -6.50
CA LEU A 112 17.83 -6.51 -5.97
C LEU A 112 18.97 -7.42 -5.53
N THR A 113 18.63 -8.57 -4.94
CA THR A 113 19.59 -9.58 -4.51
C THR A 113 20.20 -10.32 -5.70
N ALA A 114 19.37 -10.72 -6.68
CA ALA A 114 19.81 -11.42 -7.89
C ALA A 114 20.76 -10.59 -8.77
N ALA A 115 20.53 -9.28 -8.84
CA ALA A 115 21.26 -8.36 -9.71
C ALA A 115 22.50 -7.75 -9.06
N ALA A 116 22.88 -8.18 -7.84
CA ALA A 116 23.98 -7.59 -7.10
C ALA A 116 25.35 -7.99 -7.64
N GLU A 117 26.21 -6.99 -7.84
CA GLU A 117 27.60 -7.21 -8.20
C GLU A 117 28.43 -7.59 -6.96
N PRO A 118 29.61 -8.21 -7.12
CA PRO A 118 30.49 -8.55 -5.99
C PRO A 118 30.90 -7.35 -5.12
N SER A 119 30.93 -6.13 -5.67
CA SER A 119 31.20 -4.91 -4.91
C SER A 119 30.03 -4.46 -4.02
N GLU A 120 28.85 -5.05 -4.18
CA GLU A 120 27.60 -4.68 -3.51
C GLU A 120 27.06 -5.79 -2.61
N SER A 121 27.91 -6.77 -2.25
CA SER A 121 27.50 -7.95 -1.46
C SER A 121 26.77 -7.58 -0.17
N GLU A 122 27.16 -6.51 0.52
CA GLU A 122 26.49 -6.06 1.74
C GLU A 122 25.03 -5.61 1.48
N ALA A 123 24.78 -4.87 0.40
CA ALA A 123 23.43 -4.42 0.03
C ALA A 123 22.54 -5.60 -0.40
N ALA A 124 23.13 -6.59 -1.07
CA ALA A 124 22.47 -7.85 -1.41
C ALA A 124 22.07 -8.63 -0.16
N ILE A 125 22.99 -8.78 0.81
CA ILE A 125 22.73 -9.45 2.08
C ILE A 125 21.63 -8.73 2.86
N GLN A 126 21.64 -7.40 2.90
CA GLN A 126 20.59 -6.63 3.58
C GLN A 126 19.22 -6.85 2.92
N SER A 127 19.17 -6.88 1.59
CA SER A 127 17.94 -7.16 0.83
C SER A 127 17.44 -8.59 1.10
N GLY A 128 18.34 -9.58 1.11
CA GLY A 128 18.04 -10.97 1.44
C GLY A 128 17.54 -11.16 2.88
N ARG A 129 18.19 -10.54 3.87
CA ARG A 129 17.74 -10.55 5.27
C ARG A 129 16.34 -9.98 5.41
N ARG A 130 16.08 -8.86 4.73
CA ARG A 130 14.76 -8.21 4.76
C ARG A 130 13.70 -9.07 4.08
N LEU A 131 14.04 -9.76 2.99
CA LEU A 131 13.15 -10.72 2.35
C LEU A 131 12.78 -11.86 3.31
N VAL A 132 13.74 -12.45 4.02
CA VAL A 132 13.46 -13.50 5.03
C VAL A 132 12.62 -12.98 6.19
N ALA A 133 12.82 -11.73 6.61
CA ALA A 133 12.02 -11.15 7.68
C ALA A 133 10.55 -10.92 7.26
N LEU A 134 10.30 -10.59 6.00
CA LEU A 134 8.97 -10.34 5.44
C LEU A 134 8.26 -11.63 5.01
N ASP A 135 9.00 -12.58 4.46
CA ASP A 135 8.52 -13.91 4.07
C ASP A 135 9.49 -14.99 4.62
N PRO A 136 9.27 -15.42 5.88
CA PRO A 136 10.12 -16.44 6.52
C PRO A 136 10.14 -17.79 5.79
N LEU A 137 9.13 -18.06 4.96
CA LEU A 137 9.00 -19.30 4.19
C LEU A 137 9.65 -19.19 2.80
N SER A 138 10.24 -18.04 2.45
CA SER A 138 10.90 -17.84 1.17
C SER A 138 12.19 -18.66 1.03
N GLU A 139 12.17 -19.73 0.22
CA GLU A 139 13.38 -20.50 -0.13
C GLU A 139 14.47 -19.62 -0.77
N TYR A 140 14.08 -18.54 -1.46
CA TYR A 140 15.03 -17.61 -2.09
C TYR A 140 15.78 -16.76 -1.06
N GLY A 141 15.07 -16.23 -0.05
CA GLY A 141 15.69 -15.44 1.02
C GLY A 141 16.70 -16.26 1.83
N GLN A 142 16.39 -17.54 2.09
CA GLN A 142 17.30 -18.44 2.81
C GLN A 142 18.59 -18.75 2.05
N ARG A 143 18.57 -18.71 0.70
CA ARG A 143 19.75 -18.98 -0.16
C ARG A 143 20.65 -17.76 -0.37
N ALA A 144 20.17 -16.57 -0.03
CA ALA A 144 20.89 -15.30 -0.21
C ALA A 144 21.64 -14.83 1.05
N LEU A 145 21.48 -15.53 2.18
CA LEU A 145 22.28 -15.37 3.40
C LEU A 145 23.61 -16.12 3.27
#